data_AF-A0A3D3FBQ4-F1
#
_entry.id   AF-A0A3D3FBQ4-F1
#
_cell.length_a   1.000
_cell.length_b   1.000
_cell.length_c   1.000
_cell.angle_alpha   90.00
_cell.angle_beta   90.00
_cell.angle_gamma   90.00
#
_symmetry.space_group_name_H-M   'P 1'
#
loop_
_entity.id
_entity.type
_entity.pdbx_description
1 polymer ?
#
loop_
_entity_poly.entity_id
_entity_poly.type
_entity_poly.pdbx_seq_one_letter_code
_entity_poly.pdbx_strand_id
1 'polypeptide(L)' 'MNTFGNIFRLTSFGESHGKAIGGVIDGCPAGLEVDMDFIQQELDRRRPGQSRVTTPRKEADTVVFLSGLFEGKTTGV' A
#
# COMPACT_ATOMS: atom_id res chain seq x y z
N MET A 1 -19.38 -1.78 -0.31
CA MET A 1 -18.78 -0.98 -1.40
C MET A 1 -17.30 -0.84 -1.07
N ASN A 2 -16.42 -1.45 -1.86
CA ASN A 2 -14.99 -1.59 -1.58
C ASN A 2 -14.10 -0.73 -2.51
N THR A 3 -14.71 0.11 -3.34
CA THR A 3 -14.04 1.04 -4.25
C THR A 3 -14.33 2.47 -3.82
N PHE A 4 -13.28 3.29 -3.75
CA PHE A 4 -13.33 4.72 -3.45
C PHE A 4 -12.74 5.52 -4.62
N GLY A 5 -13.39 6.62 -5.00
CA GLY A 5 -12.92 7.52 -6.07
C GLY A 5 -13.67 7.38 -7.40
N ASN A 6 -13.30 8.23 -8.37
CA ASN A 6 -13.90 8.31 -9.71
C ASN A 6 -12.86 8.19 -10.83
N ILE A 7 -11.98 9.18 -10.97
CA ILE A 7 -10.91 9.16 -11.98
C ILE A 7 -9.71 8.41 -11.42
N PHE A 8 -9.27 8.78 -10.22
CA PHE A 8 -8.31 8.05 -9.42
C PHE A 8 -9.08 7.17 -8.44
N ARG A 9 -8.98 5.85 -8.60
CA ARG A 9 -9.83 4.87 -7.90
C ARG A 9 -9.01 3.88 -7.10
N LEU A 10 -9.40 3.66 -5.86
CA LEU A 10 -8.82 2.61 -5.00
C LEU A 10 -9.88 1.54 -4.77
N THR A 11 -9.59 0.29 -5.15
CA THR A 11 -10.41 -0.87 -4.83
C THR A 11 -9.64 -1.76 -3.85
N SER A 12 -10.11 -1.89 -2.63
CA SER A 12 -9.47 -2.76 -1.61
C SER A 12 -10.07 -4.16 -1.60
N PHE A 13 -9.26 -5.15 -1.22
CA PHE A 13 -9.67 -6.54 -1.01
C PHE A 13 -8.86 -7.18 0.14
N GLY A 14 -9.32 -8.35 0.59
CA GLY A 14 -8.69 -9.11 1.67
C GLY A 14 -9.46 -9.02 2.99
N GLU A 15 -9.03 -9.85 3.94
CA GLU A 15 -9.67 -10.02 5.24
C GLU A 15 -8.63 -9.84 6.34
N SER A 16 -9.03 -9.39 7.53
CA SER A 16 -8.11 -9.14 8.66
C SER A 16 -7.38 -10.38 9.16
N HIS A 17 -7.93 -11.58 8.92
CA HIS A 17 -7.33 -12.87 9.26
C HIS A 17 -6.89 -13.65 8.00
N GLY A 18 -6.96 -13.00 6.83
CA GLY A 18 -6.48 -13.56 5.57
C GLY A 18 -4.95 -13.54 5.50
N LYS A 19 -4.38 -14.22 4.50
CA LYS A 19 -2.93 -14.25 4.28
C LYS A 19 -2.34 -12.87 3.94
N ALA A 20 -3.14 -11.99 3.34
CA ALA A 20 -2.76 -10.64 2.97
C ALA A 20 -4.00 -9.74 2.84
N ILE A 21 -3.78 -8.44 3.00
CA ILE A 21 -4.70 -7.39 2.58
C ILE A 21 -4.08 -6.67 1.38
N GLY A 22 -4.92 -6.22 0.43
CA GLY A 22 -4.42 -5.60 -0.79
C GLY A 22 -5.41 -4.62 -1.39
N GLY A 23 -5.00 -4.04 -2.51
CA GLY A 23 -5.87 -3.19 -3.30
C GLY A 23 -5.28 -2.91 -4.67
N VAL A 24 -6.14 -2.39 -5.55
CA VAL A 24 -5.81 -1.93 -6.89
C VAL A 24 -6.06 -0.42 -6.95
N ILE A 25 -5.10 0.32 -7.50
CA ILE A 25 -5.25 1.75 -7.79
C ILE A 25 -5.34 1.92 -9.29
N ASP A 26 -6.47 2.44 -9.77
CA ASP A 26 -6.75 2.73 -11.17
C ASP A 26 -6.67 4.24 -11.44
N GLY A 27 -6.30 4.60 -12.67
CA GLY A 27 -6.26 5.99 -13.13
C GLY A 27 -5.02 6.78 -12.67
N CYS A 28 -3.96 6.07 -12.27
CA CYS A 28 -2.67 6.69 -12.01
C CYS A 28 -2.00 7.06 -13.36
N PRO A 29 -1.54 8.31 -13.57
CA PRO A 29 -0.86 8.67 -14.81
C PRO A 29 0.49 7.94 -14.92
N ALA A 30 0.95 7.70 -16.15
CA ALA A 30 2.25 7.08 -16.42
C ALA A 30 3.42 8.04 -16.12
N GLY A 31 4.57 7.49 -15.76
CA GLY A 31 5.83 8.21 -15.59
C GLY A 31 6.03 8.88 -14.23
N LEU A 32 5.14 8.65 -13.25
CA LEU A 32 5.34 9.09 -11.88
C LEU A 32 6.39 8.20 -11.22
N GLU A 33 7.37 8.83 -10.59
CA GLU A 33 8.37 8.14 -9.78
C GLU A 33 7.74 7.67 -8.46
N VAL A 34 7.98 6.41 -8.11
CA VAL A 34 7.44 5.76 -6.93
C VAL A 34 8.58 5.38 -6.01
N ASP A 35 8.68 6.12 -4.91
CA ASP A 35 9.63 5.86 -3.84
C ASP A 35 9.09 4.76 -2.92
N MET A 36 9.64 3.56 -3.08
CA MET A 36 9.29 2.39 -2.30
C MET A 36 9.63 2.55 -0.81
N ASP A 37 10.73 3.22 -0.50
CA ASP A 37 11.19 3.41 0.87
C ASP A 37 10.27 4.41 1.58
N PHE A 38 9.86 5.48 0.90
CA PHE A 38 8.88 6.42 1.42
C PHE A 38 7.54 5.75 1.73
N ILE A 39 7.05 4.89 0.83
CA ILE A 39 5.78 4.18 1.04
C ILE A 39 5.87 3.23 2.23
N GLN A 40 6.98 2.49 2.35
CA GLN A 40 7.20 1.59 3.49
C GLN A 40 7.31 2.38 4.80
N GLN A 41 7.97 3.54 4.82
CA GLN A 41 8.03 4.42 6.00
C GLN A 41 6.66 4.92 6.43
N GLU A 42 5.80 5.32 5.48
CA GLU A 42 4.43 5.74 5.78
C GLU A 42 3.55 4.57 6.28
N LEU A 43 3.80 3.34 5.81
CA LEU A 43 3.18 2.14 6.34
C LEU A 43 3.63 1.87 7.79
N ASP A 44 4.94 1.93 8.05
CA ASP A 44 5.51 1.73 9.38
C ASP A 44 5.05 2.79 10.40
N ARG A 45 4.82 4.02 9.95
CA ARG A 45 4.25 5.10 10.76
C ARG A 45 2.82 4.81 11.20
N ARG A 46 2.03 4.08 10.40
CA ARG A 46 0.64 3.72 10.74
C ARG A 46 0.55 2.57 11.74
N ARG A 47 1.64 1.83 11.98
CA ARG A 47 1.62 0.67 12.87
C ARG A 47 1.32 1.08 14.31
N PRO A 48 0.27 0.51 14.95
CA PRO A 48 0.01 0.74 16.36
C PRO A 48 1.12 0.11 17.20
N GLY A 49 1.61 0.86 18.19
CA GLY A 49 2.61 0.34 19.15
C GLY A 49 4.02 0.93 19.05
N GLN A 50 4.17 2.14 18.49
CA GLN A 50 5.41 2.91 18.59
C GLN A 50 5.69 3.47 20.00
N SER A 51 4.75 3.31 20.94
CA SER A 51 4.90 3.74 22.33
C SER A 51 5.39 2.62 23.23
N ARG A 52 6.19 2.98 24.24
CA ARG A 52 6.87 2.10 25.23
C ARG A 52 5.97 1.15 26.05
N VAL A 53 4.65 1.16 25.81
CA VAL A 53 3.61 0.49 26.60
C VAL A 53 3.03 -0.73 25.86
N THR A 54 3.26 -0.87 24.56
CA THR A 54 2.69 -1.97 23.75
C THR A 54 3.72 -3.08 23.53
N THR A 55 3.27 -4.33 23.48
CA THR A 55 4.14 -5.47 23.16
C THR A 55 4.68 -5.33 21.72
N PRO A 56 5.97 -5.57 21.48
CA PRO A 56 6.60 -5.38 20.17
C PRO A 56 6.23 -6.56 19.26
N ARG A 57 4.97 -6.64 18.80
CA ARG A 57 4.66 -7.52 17.68
C ARG A 57 5.23 -6.89 16.41
N LYS A 58 6.41 -7.37 16.01
CA LYS A 58 7.05 -7.08 14.73
C LYS A 58 6.32 -7.79 13.58
N GLU A 59 5.03 -7.53 13.40
CA GLU A 59 4.37 -7.85 12.13
C GLU A 59 4.80 -6.75 11.16
N ALA A 60 5.96 -6.96 10.51
CA ALA A 60 6.52 -6.02 9.55
C ALA A 60 5.70 -6.11 8.26
N ASP A 61 4.56 -5.44 8.26
CA ASP A 61 3.75 -5.28 7.05
C ASP A 61 4.67 -4.70 5.97
N THR A 62 4.86 -5.45 4.90
CA THR A 62 5.73 -5.07 3.79
C THR A 62 4.85 -4.81 2.58
N VAL A 63 5.00 -3.62 1.99
CA VAL A 63 4.28 -3.30 0.75
C VAL A 63 4.90 -4.06 -0.42
N VAL A 64 4.06 -4.68 -1.25
CA VAL A 64 4.49 -5.37 -2.47
C VAL A 64 3.62 -4.90 -3.62
N PHE A 65 4.27 -4.35 -4.66
CA PHE A 65 3.60 -4.02 -5.91
C PHE A 65 3.63 -5.23 -6.85
N LEU A 66 2.46 -5.67 -7.29
CA LEU A 66 2.30 -6.81 -8.19
C LEU A 66 2.22 -6.39 -9.67
N SER A 67 1.88 -5.13 -9.94
CA SER A 67 1.69 -4.56 -11.27
C SER A 67 1.76 -3.03 -11.23
N GLY A 68 1.70 -2.39 -12.40
CA GLY A 68 1.57 -0.93 -12.52
C GLY A 68 2.87 -0.14 -12.33
N LEU A 69 3.98 -0.81 -12.03
CA LEU A 69 5.31 -0.21 -11.89
C LEU A 69 6.32 -0.87 -12.83
N PHE A 70 7.18 -0.06 -13.43
CA PHE A 70 8.34 -0.48 -14.21
C PHE A 70 9.49 0.50 -13.97
N GLU A 71 10.68 -0.01 -13.61
CA GLU A 71 11.87 0.81 -13.29
C GLU A 71 11.60 1.94 -12.28
N GLY A 72 10.79 1.65 -11.25
CA GLY A 72 10.43 2.63 -10.21
C GLY A 72 9.44 3.70 -10.67
N LYS A 73 8.81 3.54 -11.84
CA LYS A 73 7.84 4.48 -12.40
C LYS A 73 6.50 3.83 -12.69
N THR A 74 5.43 4.60 -12.58
CA THR A 74 4.08 4.15 -12.94
C THR A 74 3.95 3.92 -14.44
N THR A 75 3.30 2.85 -14.84
CA THR A 75 3.09 2.51 -16.26
C THR A 75 1.78 3.10 -16.83
N GLY A 76 0.86 3.52 -15.96
CA GLY A 76 -0.41 4.16 -16.35
C GLY A 76 -1.41 3.24 -17.04
N VAL A 77 -1.30 1.93 -16.82
CA VAL A 77 -2.33 0.93 -17.19
C VAL A 77 -3.47 0.90 -16.18
#